data_AF-A0A3D4ID98-F1
#
_entry.id   AF-A0A3D4ID98-F1
#
_cell.length_a   1.000
_cell.length_b   1.000
_cell.length_c   1.000
_cell.angle_alpha   90.00
_cell.angle_beta   90.00
_cell.angle_gamma   90.00
#
_symmetry.space_group_name_H-M   'P 1'
#
loop_
_entity.id
_entity.type
_entity.pdbx_description
1 polymer ?
#
loop_
_entity_poly.entity_id
_entity_poly.type
_entity_poly.pdbx_seq_one_letter_code
_entity_poly.pdbx_strand_id
1 'polypeptide(L)'
;MGVFRIREVWLYSVLTVGLWPFPLLGILHVESSAVIAFVGFYVAGWAGIRDLQANKSFVKVLLRQWFFLLIPLLGGLLSVLWRPNCGWLDGLQFFILFPVISTVFAASLAWAITGHSFSKPFRLYVLVSLIPLLGGVLFDLGFHPQFYTYNHVFGGVLGPIYDEELAIRPGLFWFRVLTLLWAVGLWSWGAAKRNKFEMYPIFGVALLLVVVYLFRAEFGINTTHEAIAKDLKGIHHTLHFEIYYDPEVISEERIRIVGKEHEFRYQQLLDTIQVRVPQKIRSYLYPNSIRKAMLTGARYTNVAPVWLKQPQIHVLWSSYDEVMPHELAHVFSREFGLPVLRATFSVGLIEGFAVAVEPPEGTPDPHEQVAAILLDPKTAEWLGKDLASSVADKIERASWRG
;
A
#
# COMPACT_ATOMS: atom_id res chain seq x y z
N MET A 1 30.56 19.65 -29.08
CA MET A 1 30.15 18.59 -28.13
C MET A 1 30.81 18.88 -26.79
N GLY A 2 30.09 19.55 -25.89
CA GLY A 2 30.65 20.01 -24.62
C GLY A 2 30.73 18.87 -23.61
N VAL A 3 31.91 18.71 -23.01
CA VAL A 3 32.26 17.84 -21.88
C VAL A 3 31.03 17.46 -21.07
N PHE A 4 30.58 16.22 -21.22
CA PHE A 4 29.64 15.62 -20.28
C PHE A 4 30.21 15.84 -18.89
N ARG A 5 29.47 16.55 -18.03
CA ARG A 5 29.94 16.76 -16.66
C ARG A 5 29.95 15.38 -15.99
N ILE A 6 31.18 14.94 -15.77
CA ILE A 6 31.58 13.62 -15.28
C ILE A 6 30.73 13.18 -14.07
N ARG A 7 30.28 14.11 -13.22
CA ARG A 7 29.54 13.83 -11.97
C ARG A 7 28.16 13.21 -12.19
N GLU A 8 27.31 13.75 -13.07
CA GLU A 8 25.97 13.19 -13.29
C GLU A 8 26.03 11.78 -13.89
N VAL A 9 26.93 11.59 -14.86
CA VAL A 9 27.19 10.27 -15.46
C VAL A 9 27.66 9.28 -14.40
N TRP A 10 28.61 9.67 -13.54
CA TRP A 10 29.04 8.83 -12.43
C TRP A 10 27.91 8.48 -11.47
N LEU A 11 27.09 9.45 -11.06
CA LEU A 11 25.99 9.20 -10.11
C LEU A 11 24.99 8.17 -10.66
N TYR A 12 24.57 8.32 -11.91
CA TYR A 12 23.67 7.36 -12.53
C TYR A 12 24.34 6.00 -12.78
N SER A 13 25.63 5.98 -13.13
CA SER A 13 26.37 4.72 -13.32
C SER A 13 26.56 3.95 -12.02
N VAL A 14 26.96 4.64 -10.94
CA VAL A 14 27.10 4.06 -9.60
C VAL A 14 25.76 3.57 -9.08
N LEU A 15 24.68 4.35 -9.27
CA LEU A 15 23.34 3.90 -8.93
C LEU A 15 23.01 2.60 -9.67
N THR A 16 23.16 2.58 -10.99
CA THR A 16 22.81 1.44 -11.85
C THR A 16 23.53 0.17 -11.40
N VAL A 17 24.85 0.22 -11.23
CA VAL A 17 25.65 -0.92 -10.76
C VAL A 17 25.29 -1.30 -9.33
N GLY A 18 25.02 -0.32 -8.47
CA GLY A 18 24.63 -0.54 -7.07
C GLY A 18 23.27 -1.22 -6.89
N LEU A 19 22.36 -1.13 -7.86
CA LEU A 19 21.06 -1.81 -7.81
C LEU A 19 21.14 -3.29 -8.19
N TRP A 20 22.09 -3.68 -9.06
CA TRP A 20 22.19 -5.06 -9.58
C TRP A 20 22.24 -6.18 -8.52
N PRO A 21 22.94 -6.03 -7.37
CA PRO A 21 22.98 -7.09 -6.36
C PRO A 21 21.62 -7.41 -5.73
N PHE A 22 20.70 -6.44 -5.65
CA PHE A 22 19.46 -6.57 -4.88
C PHE A 22 18.33 -7.15 -5.74
N PRO A 23 17.68 -8.28 -5.36
CA PRO A 23 16.72 -9.00 -6.21
C PRO A 23 15.70 -8.12 -6.94
N LEU A 24 14.93 -7.32 -6.18
CA LEU A 24 13.87 -6.45 -6.72
C LEU A 24 14.38 -5.19 -7.43
N LEU A 25 15.58 -4.70 -7.08
CA LEU A 25 16.09 -3.44 -7.61
C LEU A 25 16.97 -3.61 -8.85
N GLY A 26 17.59 -4.77 -9.00
CA GLY A 26 18.53 -5.04 -10.09
C GLY A 26 17.89 -5.54 -11.38
N ILE A 27 16.56 -5.54 -11.48
CA ILE A 27 15.80 -5.76 -12.72
C ILE A 27 15.03 -4.47 -13.07
N LEU A 28 14.72 -4.26 -14.34
CA LEU A 28 13.86 -3.16 -14.76
C LEU A 28 12.41 -3.45 -14.34
N HIS A 29 11.98 -2.88 -13.21
CA HIS A 29 10.62 -3.03 -12.68
C HIS A 29 10.22 -1.78 -11.86
N VAL A 30 9.11 -1.83 -11.12
CA VAL A 30 8.61 -0.67 -10.36
C VAL A 30 9.55 -0.24 -9.23
N GLU A 31 10.17 -1.18 -8.53
CA GLU A 31 11.00 -0.91 -7.36
C GLU A 31 12.29 -0.21 -7.77
N SER A 32 12.96 -0.75 -8.80
CA SER A 32 14.12 -0.10 -9.42
C SER A 32 13.74 1.29 -9.95
N SER A 33 12.61 1.41 -10.63
CA SER A 33 12.12 2.69 -11.19
C SER A 33 11.84 3.71 -10.10
N ALA A 34 11.33 3.29 -8.94
CA ALA A 34 11.07 4.18 -7.82
C ALA A 34 12.37 4.73 -7.21
N VAL A 35 13.37 3.87 -7.03
CA VAL A 35 14.70 4.29 -6.55
C VAL A 35 15.38 5.23 -7.57
N ILE A 36 15.31 4.88 -8.86
CA ILE A 36 15.85 5.73 -9.94
C ILE A 36 15.13 7.06 -10.01
N ALA A 37 13.82 7.11 -9.80
CA ALA A 37 13.04 8.35 -9.75
C ALA A 37 13.47 9.23 -8.58
N PHE A 38 13.60 8.65 -7.38
CA PHE A 38 14.07 9.36 -6.19
C PHE A 38 15.43 10.01 -6.41
N VAL A 39 16.42 9.22 -6.86
CA VAL A 39 17.77 9.74 -7.11
C VAL A 39 17.76 10.72 -8.27
N GLY A 40 17.06 10.39 -9.36
CA GLY A 40 16.93 11.23 -10.54
C GLY A 40 16.30 12.59 -10.24
N PHE A 41 15.30 12.64 -9.35
CA PHE A 41 14.69 13.88 -8.87
C PHE A 41 15.75 14.81 -8.25
N TYR A 42 16.53 14.32 -7.28
CA TYR A 42 17.56 15.14 -6.62
C TYR A 42 18.75 15.48 -7.53
N VAL A 43 19.18 14.57 -8.40
CA VAL A 43 20.22 14.83 -9.40
C VAL A 43 19.77 15.90 -10.40
N ALA A 44 18.53 15.80 -10.90
CA ALA A 44 17.94 16.78 -11.80
C ALA A 44 17.77 18.15 -11.12
N GLY A 45 17.34 18.19 -9.86
CA GLY A 45 17.25 19.41 -9.07
C GLY A 45 18.60 20.09 -8.85
N TRP A 46 19.60 19.33 -8.41
CA TRP A 46 20.96 19.83 -8.15
C TRP A 46 21.62 20.37 -9.43
N ALA A 47 21.65 19.56 -10.49
CA ALA A 47 22.23 19.95 -11.77
C ALA A 47 21.39 21.04 -12.46
N GLY A 48 20.08 21.05 -12.24
CA GLY A 48 19.16 22.06 -12.74
C GLY A 48 19.41 23.43 -12.14
N ILE A 49 19.46 23.55 -10.80
CA ILE A 49 19.75 24.83 -10.12
C ILE A 49 21.06 25.43 -10.62
N ARG A 50 22.13 24.62 -10.63
CA ARG A 50 23.46 25.02 -11.10
C ARG A 50 23.44 25.56 -12.54
N ASP A 51 22.75 24.86 -13.44
CA ASP A 51 22.72 25.20 -14.85
C ASP A 51 21.78 26.37 -15.17
N LEU A 52 20.68 26.49 -14.44
CA LEU A 52 19.73 27.60 -14.57
C LEU A 52 20.31 28.91 -14.03
N GLN A 53 21.09 28.86 -12.94
CA GLN A 53 21.87 30.02 -12.48
C GLN A 53 22.95 30.45 -13.48
N ALA A 54 23.48 29.51 -14.26
CA ALA A 54 24.37 29.77 -15.38
C ALA A 54 23.62 30.19 -16.67
N ASN A 55 22.37 30.65 -16.55
CA ASN A 55 21.51 31.13 -17.64
C ASN A 55 21.27 30.12 -18.78
N LYS A 56 21.37 28.81 -18.53
CA LYS A 56 20.96 27.81 -19.51
C LYS A 56 19.44 27.72 -19.63
N SER A 57 18.95 27.32 -20.79
CA SER A 57 17.51 27.14 -21.00
C SER A 57 16.97 25.93 -20.25
N PHE A 58 15.73 26.03 -19.77
CA PHE A 58 14.99 24.96 -19.12
C PHE A 58 14.99 23.66 -19.95
N VAL A 59 14.69 23.79 -21.25
CA VAL A 59 14.63 22.64 -22.18
C VAL A 59 15.98 21.92 -22.26
N LYS A 60 17.11 22.65 -22.30
CA LYS A 60 18.45 22.03 -22.33
C LYS A 60 18.76 21.30 -21.03
N VAL A 61 18.30 21.81 -19.88
CA VAL A 61 18.43 21.13 -18.59
C VAL A 61 17.65 19.82 -18.61
N LEU A 62 16.39 19.86 -19.03
CA LEU A 62 15.51 18.68 -19.05
C LEU A 62 16.01 17.60 -20.02
N LEU A 63 16.28 17.95 -21.27
CA LEU A 63 16.78 17.01 -22.28
C LEU A 63 18.07 16.32 -21.83
N ARG A 64 18.95 17.05 -21.13
CA ARG A 64 20.16 16.46 -20.57
C ARG A 64 19.86 15.46 -19.47
N GLN A 65 18.91 15.73 -18.57
CA GLN A 65 18.55 14.78 -17.52
C GLN A 65 17.93 13.51 -18.11
N TRP A 66 17.05 13.65 -19.10
CA TRP A 66 16.50 12.49 -19.80
C TRP A 66 17.57 11.70 -20.55
N PHE A 67 18.54 12.37 -21.17
CA PHE A 67 19.69 11.70 -21.77
C PHE A 67 20.48 10.89 -20.73
N PHE A 68 20.70 11.43 -19.53
CA PHE A 68 21.40 10.69 -18.48
C PHE A 68 20.58 9.57 -17.84
N LEU A 69 19.25 9.67 -17.83
CA LEU A 69 18.38 8.57 -17.44
C LEU A 69 18.47 7.37 -18.39
N LEU A 70 19.03 7.52 -19.60
CA LEU A 70 19.33 6.37 -20.45
C LEU A 70 20.35 5.41 -19.81
N ILE A 71 21.22 5.90 -18.92
CA ILE A 71 22.21 5.04 -18.22
C ILE A 71 21.49 3.97 -17.38
N PRO A 72 20.64 4.31 -16.39
CA PRO A 72 19.92 3.31 -15.62
C PRO A 72 18.88 2.54 -16.43
N LEU A 73 18.29 3.14 -17.47
CA LEU A 73 17.39 2.41 -18.37
C LEU A 73 18.12 1.27 -19.09
N LEU A 74 19.24 1.59 -19.76
CA LEU A 74 20.02 0.62 -20.50
C LEU A 74 20.65 -0.42 -19.56
N GLY A 75 21.11 -0.01 -18.38
CA GLY A 75 21.62 -0.94 -17.38
C GLY A 75 20.54 -1.87 -16.79
N GLY A 76 19.30 -1.39 -16.66
CA GLY A 76 18.14 -2.20 -16.30
C GLY A 76 17.77 -3.19 -17.39
N LEU A 77 17.78 -2.78 -18.66
CA LEU A 77 17.56 -3.68 -19.80
C LEU A 77 18.68 -4.73 -19.95
N LEU A 78 19.94 -4.33 -19.72
CA LEU A 78 21.10 -5.21 -19.79
C LEU A 78 21.07 -6.29 -18.69
N SER A 79 20.43 -5.99 -17.54
CA SER A 79 20.34 -6.94 -16.43
C SER A 79 19.73 -8.28 -16.80
N VAL A 80 18.91 -8.33 -17.85
CA VAL A 80 18.31 -9.57 -18.40
C VAL A 80 19.35 -10.65 -18.71
N LEU A 81 20.59 -10.27 -19.03
CA LEU A 81 21.67 -11.21 -19.35
C LEU A 81 22.07 -12.10 -18.17
N TRP A 82 21.83 -11.68 -16.93
CA TRP A 82 22.14 -12.47 -15.72
C TRP A 82 20.94 -12.61 -14.77
N ARG A 83 19.87 -11.84 -14.98
CA ARG A 83 18.64 -11.82 -14.18
C ARG A 83 17.43 -11.83 -15.09
N PRO A 84 16.82 -13.00 -15.36
CA PRO A 84 15.64 -13.09 -16.20
C PRO A 84 14.55 -12.11 -15.73
N ASN A 85 14.00 -11.33 -16.65
CA ASN A 85 12.93 -10.39 -16.38
C ASN A 85 11.82 -10.56 -17.42
N CYS A 86 10.74 -11.23 -17.02
CA CYS A 86 9.57 -11.44 -17.87
C CYS A 86 8.70 -10.16 -17.97
N GLY A 87 8.75 -9.28 -16.98
CA GLY A 87 7.94 -8.05 -16.89
C GLY A 87 8.65 -6.79 -17.40
N TRP A 88 9.57 -6.91 -18.37
CA TRP A 88 10.37 -5.77 -18.84
C TRP A 88 9.54 -4.68 -19.51
N LEU A 89 8.39 -5.02 -20.11
CA LEU A 89 7.45 -4.05 -20.68
C LEU A 89 6.79 -3.18 -19.60
N ASP A 90 6.30 -3.81 -18.53
CA ASP A 90 5.76 -3.10 -17.36
C ASP A 90 6.86 -2.24 -16.71
N GLY A 91 8.08 -2.79 -16.61
CA GLY A 91 9.26 -2.07 -16.16
C GLY A 91 9.56 -0.81 -16.98
N LEU A 92 9.47 -0.88 -18.31
CA LEU A 92 9.65 0.29 -19.18
C LEU A 92 8.54 1.33 -18.96
N GLN A 93 7.30 0.88 -18.79
CA GLN A 93 6.19 1.77 -18.47
C GLN A 93 6.41 2.46 -17.12
N PHE A 94 6.81 1.75 -16.07
CA PHE A 94 7.15 2.36 -14.78
C PHE A 94 8.34 3.32 -14.90
N PHE A 95 9.34 3.00 -15.72
CA PHE A 95 10.48 3.88 -15.94
C PHE A 95 10.06 5.23 -16.57
N ILE A 96 9.12 5.19 -17.53
CA ILE A 96 8.57 6.41 -18.13
C ILE A 96 7.70 7.15 -17.10
N LEU A 97 6.82 6.44 -16.38
CA LEU A 97 5.91 7.09 -15.46
C LEU A 97 6.63 7.66 -14.22
N PHE A 98 7.69 7.03 -13.73
CA PHE A 98 8.35 7.39 -12.49
C PHE A 98 9.55 8.32 -12.77
N PRO A 99 10.76 7.85 -13.16
CA PRO A 99 11.91 8.74 -13.37
C PRO A 99 11.69 9.90 -14.34
N VAL A 100 11.07 9.66 -15.50
CA VAL A 100 10.98 10.70 -16.54
C VAL A 100 10.05 11.83 -16.07
N ILE A 101 8.90 11.51 -15.50
CA ILE A 101 7.95 12.53 -15.01
C ILE A 101 8.46 13.20 -13.73
N SER A 102 9.06 12.45 -12.81
CA SER A 102 9.65 13.04 -11.59
C SER A 102 10.79 14.01 -11.91
N THR A 103 11.59 13.75 -12.95
CA THR A 103 12.63 14.71 -13.38
C THR A 103 12.07 15.97 -14.04
N VAL A 104 10.90 15.91 -14.70
CA VAL A 104 10.18 17.12 -15.15
C VAL A 104 9.78 17.97 -13.94
N PHE A 105 9.14 17.35 -12.94
CA PHE A 105 8.74 18.02 -11.72
C PHE A 105 9.95 18.62 -10.97
N ALA A 106 11.06 17.87 -10.87
CA ALA A 106 12.32 18.34 -10.29
C ALA A 106 12.87 19.58 -10.99
N ALA A 107 12.94 19.55 -12.33
CA ALA A 107 13.45 20.66 -13.13
C ALA A 107 12.55 21.90 -12.99
N SER A 108 11.22 21.72 -12.96
CA SER A 108 10.26 22.82 -12.75
C SER A 108 10.37 23.43 -11.36
N LEU A 109 10.57 22.62 -10.31
CA LEU A 109 10.81 23.12 -8.96
C LEU A 109 12.13 23.92 -8.88
N ALA A 110 13.21 23.38 -9.47
CA ALA A 110 14.48 24.10 -9.59
C ALA A 110 14.31 25.43 -10.35
N TRP A 111 13.52 25.44 -11.43
CA TRP A 111 13.20 26.64 -12.19
C TRP A 111 12.45 27.69 -11.38
N ALA A 112 11.43 27.29 -10.61
CA ALA A 112 10.69 28.19 -9.72
C ALA A 112 11.60 28.82 -8.67
N ILE A 113 12.42 28.01 -7.99
CA ILE A 113 13.34 28.46 -6.94
C ILE A 113 14.39 29.41 -7.50
N THR A 114 15.04 29.05 -8.60
CA THR A 114 16.08 29.90 -9.23
C THR A 114 15.52 31.15 -9.90
N GLY A 115 14.20 31.28 -10.04
CA GLY A 115 13.54 32.51 -10.49
C GLY A 115 13.52 33.60 -9.43
N HIS A 116 13.89 33.24 -8.21
CA HIS A 116 13.99 34.11 -7.06
C HIS A 116 15.44 34.20 -6.58
N SER A 117 15.78 35.30 -5.93
CA SER A 117 17.14 35.57 -5.45
C SER A 117 17.42 34.95 -4.07
N PHE A 118 17.22 33.64 -3.93
CA PHE A 118 17.54 32.93 -2.69
C PHE A 118 19.05 32.70 -2.54
N SER A 119 19.59 32.87 -1.33
CA SER A 119 21.02 32.72 -1.04
C SER A 119 21.52 31.27 -1.10
N LYS A 120 20.65 30.30 -0.77
CA LYS A 120 20.96 28.86 -0.73
C LYS A 120 19.90 28.02 -1.46
N PRO A 121 19.77 28.17 -2.80
CA PRO A 121 18.65 27.62 -3.56
C PRO A 121 18.56 26.09 -3.47
N PHE A 122 19.69 25.39 -3.41
CA PHE A 122 19.68 23.93 -3.27
C PHE A 122 19.19 23.46 -1.89
N ARG A 123 19.52 24.17 -0.81
CA ARG A 123 18.98 23.84 0.52
C ARG A 123 17.47 24.04 0.57
N LEU A 124 16.99 25.15 -0.02
CA LEU A 124 15.56 25.39 -0.14
C LEU A 124 14.87 24.31 -0.99
N TYR A 125 15.48 23.90 -2.10
CA TYR A 125 14.97 22.81 -2.94
C TYR A 125 14.79 21.51 -2.15
N VAL A 126 15.81 21.12 -1.37
CA VAL A 126 15.72 19.92 -0.52
C VAL A 126 14.59 20.06 0.50
N LEU A 127 14.52 21.18 1.23
CA LEU A 127 13.47 21.40 2.24
C LEU A 127 12.07 21.39 1.64
N VAL A 128 11.86 22.10 0.53
CA VAL A 128 10.55 22.14 -0.15
C VAL A 128 10.19 20.76 -0.72
N SER A 129 11.17 19.99 -1.20
CA SER A 129 10.93 18.64 -1.73
C SER A 129 10.45 17.64 -0.68
N LEU A 130 10.65 17.90 0.62
CA LEU A 130 10.14 17.03 1.68
C LEU A 130 8.60 16.99 1.70
N ILE A 131 7.93 18.07 1.26
CA ILE A 131 6.47 18.14 1.20
C ILE A 131 5.91 17.12 0.21
N PRO A 132 6.26 17.14 -1.10
CA PRO A 132 5.79 16.11 -2.03
C PRO A 132 6.40 14.73 -1.79
N LEU A 133 7.54 14.63 -1.09
CA LEU A 133 8.13 13.35 -0.72
C LEU A 133 7.32 12.64 0.36
N LEU A 134 6.95 13.32 1.44
CA LEU A 134 6.35 12.72 2.63
C LEU A 134 4.84 12.97 2.73
N GLY A 135 4.36 14.12 2.27
CA GLY A 135 2.99 14.57 2.50
C GLY A 135 1.94 13.60 1.94
N GLY A 136 2.12 13.13 0.70
CA GLY A 136 1.21 12.15 0.09
C GLY A 136 1.22 10.81 0.82
N VAL A 137 2.41 10.31 1.18
CA VAL A 137 2.57 9.03 1.90
C VAL A 137 1.87 9.08 3.25
N LEU A 138 2.10 10.15 4.03
CA LEU A 138 1.50 10.33 5.35
C LEU A 138 -0.01 10.52 5.26
N PHE A 139 -0.50 11.22 4.22
CA PHE A 139 -1.93 11.45 4.02
C PHE A 139 -2.67 10.19 3.57
N ASP A 140 -2.14 9.50 2.57
CA ASP A 140 -2.76 8.30 2.01
C ASP A 140 -2.73 7.17 3.05
N LEU A 141 -1.55 6.78 3.51
CA LEU A 141 -1.42 5.63 4.42
C LEU A 141 -1.91 5.94 5.84
N GLY A 142 -1.91 7.22 6.26
CA GLY A 142 -2.35 7.62 7.60
C GLY A 142 -3.87 7.76 7.76
N PHE A 143 -4.61 7.99 6.67
CA PHE A 143 -6.05 8.27 6.73
C PHE A 143 -6.92 7.39 5.84
N HIS A 144 -6.34 6.65 4.89
CA HIS A 144 -7.10 5.86 3.92
C HIS A 144 -6.82 4.36 4.08
N PRO A 145 -7.82 3.50 3.78
CA PRO A 145 -7.71 2.03 3.88
C PRO A 145 -6.81 1.37 2.81
N GLN A 146 -6.03 2.15 2.07
CA GLN A 146 -5.20 1.65 0.97
C GLN A 146 -3.77 1.34 1.41
N PHE A 147 -3.15 0.40 0.71
CA PHE A 147 -1.76 -0.06 0.87
C PHE A 147 -0.88 0.36 -0.32
N TYR A 148 -1.33 1.37 -1.07
CA TYR A 148 -0.57 2.01 -2.13
C TYR A 148 -0.55 3.52 -1.90
N THR A 149 0.43 4.20 -2.47
CA THR A 149 0.48 5.67 -2.50
C THR A 149 1.28 6.10 -3.71
N TYR A 150 0.82 7.15 -4.39
CA TYR A 150 1.54 7.74 -5.50
C TYR A 150 2.33 8.95 -5.03
N ASN A 151 3.50 9.15 -5.62
CA ASN A 151 4.45 10.15 -5.18
C ASN A 151 5.08 10.94 -6.33
N HIS A 152 5.21 12.25 -6.15
CA HIS A 152 5.78 13.13 -7.18
C HIS A 152 7.31 12.94 -7.32
N VAL A 153 8.00 12.50 -6.25
CA VAL A 153 9.46 12.38 -6.18
C VAL A 153 9.95 11.00 -6.64
N PHE A 154 9.46 9.93 -6.00
CA PHE A 154 9.91 8.55 -6.27
C PHE A 154 8.90 7.74 -7.07
N GLY A 155 7.78 8.34 -7.45
CA GLY A 155 6.78 7.68 -8.25
C GLY A 155 5.65 7.06 -7.43
N GLY A 156 5.93 6.13 -6.53
CA GLY A 156 4.91 5.55 -5.66
C GLY A 156 5.23 4.15 -5.20
N VAL A 157 4.49 3.70 -4.18
CA VAL A 157 4.42 2.31 -3.73
C VAL A 157 3.08 1.77 -4.23
N LEU A 158 3.11 0.71 -5.05
CA LEU A 158 1.91 0.23 -5.75
C LEU A 158 1.13 -0.86 -5.00
N GLY A 159 1.63 -1.31 -3.86
CA GLY A 159 1.01 -2.36 -3.05
C GLY A 159 1.99 -2.94 -2.04
N PRO A 160 1.56 -3.92 -1.24
CA PRO A 160 2.43 -4.71 -0.38
C PRO A 160 3.55 -5.41 -1.17
N ILE A 161 4.72 -5.55 -0.56
CA ILE A 161 5.90 -6.17 -1.19
C ILE A 161 5.70 -7.69 -1.43
N TYR A 162 4.75 -8.31 -0.72
CA TYR A 162 4.47 -9.74 -0.80
C TYR A 162 3.48 -10.13 -1.91
N ASP A 163 2.87 -9.16 -2.60
CA ASP A 163 1.99 -9.48 -3.73
C ASP A 163 2.80 -9.68 -5.02
N GLU A 164 2.53 -10.77 -5.73
CA GLU A 164 3.28 -11.18 -6.92
C GLU A 164 3.00 -10.32 -8.17
N GLU A 165 1.86 -9.63 -8.20
CA GLU A 165 1.46 -8.78 -9.34
C GLU A 165 0.90 -7.42 -8.89
N LEU A 166 1.70 -6.38 -9.10
CA LEU A 166 1.31 -5.00 -8.84
C LEU A 166 0.40 -4.49 -9.96
N ALA A 167 -0.88 -4.28 -9.64
CA ALA A 167 -1.86 -3.80 -10.60
C ALA A 167 -1.56 -2.36 -11.03
N ILE A 168 -1.32 -2.17 -12.34
CA ILE A 168 -1.29 -0.84 -12.95
C ILE A 168 -2.71 -0.27 -12.92
N ARG A 169 -2.94 0.64 -11.98
CA ARG A 169 -4.23 1.28 -11.79
C ARG A 169 -4.38 2.56 -12.61
N PRO A 170 -5.58 2.89 -13.10
CA PRO A 170 -5.86 4.16 -13.75
C PRO A 170 -5.42 5.38 -12.92
N GLY A 171 -5.53 5.26 -11.58
CA GLY A 171 -5.10 6.28 -10.63
C GLY A 171 -3.65 6.70 -10.73
N LEU A 172 -2.75 5.79 -11.12
CA LEU A 172 -1.35 6.12 -11.34
C LEU A 172 -1.20 7.15 -12.46
N PHE A 173 -1.92 6.96 -13.58
CA PHE A 173 -1.87 7.88 -14.71
C PHE A 173 -2.47 9.24 -14.36
N TRP A 174 -3.60 9.27 -13.66
CA TRP A 174 -4.18 10.51 -13.16
C TRP A 174 -3.24 11.25 -12.20
N PHE A 175 -2.54 10.52 -11.33
CA PHE A 175 -1.53 11.11 -10.48
C PHE A 175 -0.31 11.65 -11.26
N ARG A 176 0.06 11.03 -12.39
CA ARG A 176 1.08 11.59 -13.29
C ARG A 176 0.62 12.85 -13.99
N VAL A 177 -0.64 12.92 -14.43
CA VAL A 177 -1.24 14.16 -14.92
C VAL A 177 -1.19 15.24 -13.85
N LEU A 178 -1.55 14.91 -12.60
CA LEU A 178 -1.45 15.82 -11.45
C LEU A 178 0.00 16.31 -11.24
N THR A 179 0.98 15.41 -11.34
CA THR A 179 2.40 15.76 -11.22
C THR A 179 2.84 16.73 -12.32
N LEU A 180 2.40 16.50 -13.56
CA LEU A 180 2.68 17.38 -14.69
C LEU A 180 1.99 18.74 -14.55
N LEU A 181 0.75 18.78 -14.04
CA LEU A 181 0.05 20.03 -13.72
C LEU A 181 0.83 20.86 -12.69
N TRP A 182 1.29 20.23 -11.61
CA TRP A 182 2.18 20.88 -10.66
C TRP A 182 3.47 21.38 -11.30
N ALA A 183 4.08 20.59 -12.19
CA ALA A 183 5.28 20.99 -12.91
C ALA A 183 5.05 22.21 -13.83
N VAL A 184 3.89 22.28 -14.50
CA VAL A 184 3.50 23.45 -15.33
C VAL A 184 3.24 24.68 -14.45
N GLY A 185 2.60 24.52 -13.29
CA GLY A 185 2.38 25.61 -12.34
C GLY A 185 3.70 26.20 -11.81
N LEU A 186 4.62 25.33 -11.37
CA LEU A 186 5.96 25.73 -10.91
C LEU A 186 6.78 26.38 -12.04
N TRP A 187 6.72 25.82 -13.24
CA TRP A 187 7.39 26.39 -14.39
C TRP A 187 6.87 27.80 -14.72
N SER A 188 5.54 27.95 -14.77
CA SER A 188 4.85 29.23 -15.03
C SER A 188 5.21 30.27 -13.97
N TRP A 189 5.22 29.87 -12.70
CA TRP A 189 5.60 30.77 -11.60
C TRP A 189 7.05 31.27 -11.72
N GLY A 190 7.99 30.37 -12.03
CA GLY A 190 9.38 30.74 -12.28
C GLY A 190 9.57 31.58 -13.55
N ALA A 191 8.71 31.41 -14.56
CA ALA A 191 8.76 32.18 -15.80
C ALA A 191 8.22 33.61 -15.60
N ALA A 192 7.11 33.76 -14.88
CA ALA A 192 6.53 35.06 -14.53
C ALA A 192 7.52 35.93 -13.74
N LYS A 193 8.25 35.34 -12.78
CA LYS A 193 9.27 36.05 -12.00
C LYS A 193 10.49 36.49 -12.81
N ARG A 194 10.70 35.90 -13.98
CA ARG A 194 11.74 36.30 -14.93
C ARG A 194 11.21 37.26 -16.01
N ASN A 195 10.02 37.82 -15.82
CA ASN A 195 9.31 38.69 -16.78
C ASN A 195 9.12 38.04 -18.16
N LYS A 196 8.95 36.70 -18.19
CA LYS A 196 8.77 35.95 -19.45
C LYS A 196 7.33 35.53 -19.72
N PHE A 197 6.40 35.80 -18.79
CA PHE A 197 5.06 35.25 -18.86
C PHE A 197 4.06 36.01 -17.97
N GLU A 198 2.79 36.04 -18.37
CA GLU A 198 1.69 36.61 -17.58
C GLU A 198 1.22 35.64 -16.48
N MET A 199 0.57 36.16 -15.43
CA MET A 199 0.14 35.32 -14.30
C MET A 199 -1.14 34.51 -14.55
N TYR A 200 -1.93 34.80 -15.60
CA TYR A 200 -3.22 34.14 -15.86
C TYR A 200 -3.15 32.61 -15.96
N PRO A 201 -2.14 31.99 -16.59
CA PRO A 201 -2.07 30.53 -16.69
C PRO A 201 -1.78 29.84 -15.34
N ILE A 202 -1.25 30.56 -14.36
CA ILE A 202 -1.07 30.04 -12.99
C ILE A 202 -2.46 29.80 -12.35
N PHE A 203 -3.42 30.70 -12.55
CA PHE A 203 -4.77 30.55 -12.04
C PHE A 203 -5.51 29.38 -12.72
N GLY A 204 -5.35 29.22 -14.03
CA GLY A 204 -5.90 28.08 -14.77
C GLY A 204 -5.37 26.74 -14.25
N VAL A 205 -4.05 26.64 -14.04
CA VAL A 205 -3.44 25.44 -13.43
C VAL A 205 -3.94 25.22 -12.02
N ALA A 206 -4.03 26.27 -11.19
CA ALA A 206 -4.53 26.16 -9.82
C ALA A 206 -5.97 25.63 -9.78
N LEU A 207 -6.85 26.10 -10.66
CA LEU A 207 -8.21 25.60 -10.77
C LEU A 207 -8.24 24.11 -11.13
N LEU A 208 -7.43 23.69 -12.11
CA LEU A 208 -7.33 22.28 -12.50
C LEU A 208 -6.80 21.40 -11.36
N LEU A 209 -5.80 21.88 -10.60
CA LEU A 209 -5.30 21.18 -9.41
C LEU A 209 -6.42 20.98 -8.39
N VAL A 210 -7.21 22.02 -8.11
CA VAL A 210 -8.36 21.92 -7.19
C VAL A 210 -9.35 20.87 -7.67
N VAL A 211 -9.71 20.87 -8.96
CA VAL A 211 -10.61 19.85 -9.53
C VAL A 211 -10.05 18.44 -9.33
N VAL A 212 -8.77 18.20 -9.66
CA VAL A 212 -8.17 16.86 -9.51
C VAL A 212 -8.16 16.40 -8.05
N TYR A 213 -7.86 17.29 -7.10
CA TYR A 213 -7.85 16.92 -5.67
C TYR A 213 -9.26 16.72 -5.09
N LEU A 214 -10.27 17.45 -5.59
CA LEU A 214 -11.66 17.26 -5.20
C LEU A 214 -12.19 15.89 -5.63
N PHE A 215 -11.85 15.45 -6.85
CA PHE A 215 -12.28 14.18 -7.45
C PHE A 215 -11.22 13.06 -7.37
N ARG A 216 -10.30 13.15 -6.40
CA ARG A 216 -9.15 12.23 -6.30
C ARG A 216 -9.56 10.77 -6.12
N ALA A 217 -10.66 10.50 -5.43
CA ALA A 217 -11.15 9.14 -5.19
C ALA A 217 -11.76 8.54 -6.47
N GLU A 218 -12.51 9.36 -7.21
CA GLU A 218 -13.12 9.00 -8.50
C GLU A 218 -12.05 8.76 -9.57
N PHE A 219 -10.95 9.50 -9.52
CA PHE A 219 -9.78 9.24 -10.37
C PHE A 219 -8.95 8.03 -9.93
N GLY A 220 -9.26 7.41 -8.78
CA GLY A 220 -8.51 6.29 -8.22
C GLY A 220 -7.11 6.66 -7.71
N ILE A 221 -6.85 7.94 -7.46
CA ILE A 221 -5.60 8.41 -6.86
C ILE A 221 -5.50 7.92 -5.41
N ASN A 222 -6.63 7.93 -4.71
CA ASN A 222 -6.77 7.27 -3.43
C ASN A 222 -8.12 6.54 -3.33
N THR A 223 -8.31 5.79 -2.24
CA THR A 223 -9.49 4.99 -1.98
C THR A 223 -9.96 5.27 -0.58
N THR A 224 -11.18 5.79 -0.43
CA THR A 224 -11.78 6.10 0.87
C THR A 224 -12.61 4.93 1.39
N HIS A 225 -12.97 4.94 2.67
CA HIS A 225 -13.89 3.96 3.24
C HIS A 225 -15.25 3.99 2.55
N GLU A 226 -15.74 5.17 2.18
CA GLU A 226 -17.01 5.35 1.46
C GLU A 226 -16.94 4.73 0.07
N ALA A 227 -15.79 4.83 -0.61
CA ALA A 227 -15.58 4.20 -1.91
C ALA A 227 -15.63 2.66 -1.81
N ILE A 228 -14.99 2.08 -0.79
CA ILE A 228 -15.04 0.63 -0.54
C ILE A 228 -16.47 0.19 -0.18
N ALA A 229 -17.12 0.90 0.73
CA ALA A 229 -18.50 0.59 1.14
C ALA A 229 -19.48 0.66 -0.04
N LYS A 230 -19.30 1.64 -0.94
CA LYS A 230 -20.09 1.78 -2.16
C LYS A 230 -19.83 0.66 -3.17
N ASP A 231 -18.59 0.18 -3.30
CA ASP A 231 -18.26 -0.92 -4.23
C ASP A 231 -18.80 -2.26 -3.71
N LEU A 232 -18.66 -2.54 -2.41
CA LEU A 232 -19.16 -3.78 -1.80
C LEU A 232 -20.69 -3.79 -1.68
N LYS A 233 -21.36 -2.63 -1.53
CA LYS A 233 -22.84 -2.45 -1.47
C LYS A 233 -23.53 -3.06 -0.25
N GLY A 234 -23.04 -4.15 0.33
CA GLY A 234 -23.61 -4.81 1.51
C GLY A 234 -22.95 -4.37 2.81
N ILE A 235 -23.75 -4.21 3.86
CA ILE A 235 -23.29 -4.01 5.23
C ILE A 235 -24.11 -4.86 6.22
N HIS A 236 -23.42 -5.57 7.12
CA HIS A 236 -24.02 -6.31 8.22
C HIS A 236 -23.45 -5.82 9.54
N HIS A 237 -24.33 -5.48 10.49
CA HIS A 237 -23.92 -4.95 11.78
C HIS A 237 -24.07 -5.99 12.88
N THR A 238 -23.07 -6.04 13.76
CA THR A 238 -23.10 -6.81 15.00
C THR A 238 -22.78 -5.90 16.20
N LEU A 239 -22.53 -6.48 17.37
CA LEU A 239 -22.14 -5.73 18.56
C LEU A 239 -20.78 -5.04 18.37
N HIS A 240 -19.78 -5.79 17.90
CA HIS A 240 -18.42 -5.32 17.74
C HIS A 240 -18.00 -5.04 16.30
N PHE A 241 -18.82 -5.39 15.28
CA PHE A 241 -18.41 -5.27 13.87
C PHE A 241 -19.37 -4.47 12.98
N GLU A 242 -18.78 -3.88 11.94
CA GLU A 242 -19.42 -3.46 10.70
C GLU A 242 -18.79 -4.29 9.58
N ILE A 243 -19.54 -5.25 9.04
CA ILE A 243 -19.04 -6.19 8.03
C ILE A 243 -19.53 -5.73 6.66
N TYR A 244 -18.60 -5.30 5.80
CA TYR A 244 -18.85 -4.90 4.43
C TYR A 244 -18.58 -6.09 3.49
N TYR A 245 -19.52 -6.37 2.61
CA TYR A 245 -19.49 -7.56 1.76
C TYR A 245 -20.26 -7.32 0.46
N ASP A 246 -20.01 -8.15 -0.56
CA ASP A 246 -20.77 -8.15 -1.81
C ASP A 246 -21.99 -9.11 -1.72
N PRO A 247 -23.24 -8.62 -1.74
CA PRO A 247 -24.44 -9.45 -1.66
C PRO A 247 -24.64 -10.38 -2.85
N GLU A 248 -23.98 -10.12 -3.98
CA GLU A 248 -24.00 -11.02 -5.15
C GLU A 248 -23.16 -12.28 -4.91
N VAL A 249 -22.21 -12.23 -3.97
CA VAL A 249 -21.30 -13.33 -3.63
C VAL A 249 -21.65 -13.98 -2.29
N ILE A 250 -22.06 -13.19 -1.30
CA ILE A 250 -22.37 -13.66 0.06
C ILE A 250 -23.84 -13.37 0.35
N SER A 251 -24.65 -14.42 0.51
CA SER A 251 -26.08 -14.27 0.78
C SER A 251 -26.35 -13.68 2.17
N GLU A 252 -27.56 -13.12 2.37
CA GLU A 252 -28.00 -12.60 3.67
C GLU A 252 -27.98 -13.66 4.79
N GLU A 253 -28.28 -14.92 4.47
CA GLU A 253 -28.17 -16.01 5.44
C GLU A 253 -26.71 -16.28 5.82
N ARG A 254 -25.84 -16.35 4.81
CA ARG A 254 -24.41 -16.62 5.03
C ARG A 254 -23.75 -15.50 5.82
N ILE A 255 -24.04 -14.23 5.51
CA ILE A 255 -23.44 -13.11 6.25
C ILE A 255 -23.89 -13.07 7.72
N ARG A 256 -25.11 -13.54 8.05
CA ARG A 256 -25.54 -13.68 9.45
C ARG A 256 -24.75 -14.74 10.20
N ILE A 257 -24.38 -15.83 9.54
CA ILE A 257 -23.49 -16.85 10.11
C ILE A 257 -22.09 -16.26 10.32
N VAL A 258 -21.55 -15.57 9.30
CA VAL A 258 -20.27 -14.86 9.37
C VAL A 258 -20.27 -13.84 10.52
N GLY A 259 -21.35 -13.09 10.71
CA GLY A 259 -21.48 -12.15 11.82
C GLY A 259 -21.42 -12.82 13.19
N LYS A 260 -22.05 -13.99 13.36
CA LYS A 260 -21.94 -14.79 14.59
C LYS A 260 -20.51 -15.30 14.80
N GLU A 261 -19.85 -15.74 13.73
CA GLU A 261 -18.45 -16.19 13.79
C GLU A 261 -17.51 -15.06 14.21
N HIS A 262 -17.68 -13.85 13.67
CA HIS A 262 -16.91 -12.67 14.10
C HIS A 262 -17.06 -12.39 15.60
N GLU A 263 -18.29 -12.41 16.12
CA GLU A 263 -18.56 -12.21 17.55
C GLU A 263 -17.98 -13.34 18.40
N PHE A 264 -18.07 -14.58 17.93
CA PHE A 264 -17.47 -15.72 18.61
C PHE A 264 -15.95 -15.58 18.71
N ARG A 265 -15.26 -15.28 17.59
CA ARG A 265 -13.80 -15.08 17.59
C ARG A 265 -13.37 -13.87 18.41
N TYR A 266 -14.14 -12.78 18.37
CA TYR A 266 -13.91 -11.63 19.23
C TYR A 266 -13.98 -12.00 20.71
N GLN A 267 -14.99 -12.79 21.11
CA GLN A 267 -15.13 -13.25 22.49
C GLN A 267 -13.97 -14.16 22.90
N GLN A 268 -13.54 -15.09 22.04
CA GLN A 268 -12.37 -15.94 22.31
C GLN A 268 -11.11 -15.10 22.56
N LEU A 269 -10.85 -14.09 21.73
CA LEU A 269 -9.72 -13.19 21.89
C LEU A 269 -9.84 -12.32 23.14
N LEU A 270 -11.05 -11.85 23.46
CA LEU A 270 -11.30 -11.10 24.69
C LEU A 270 -11.02 -11.94 25.94
N ASP A 271 -11.45 -13.20 25.95
CA ASP A 271 -11.24 -14.09 27.10
C ASP A 271 -9.76 -14.47 27.25
N THR A 272 -9.05 -14.60 26.13
CA THR A 272 -7.61 -14.96 26.09
C THR A 272 -6.71 -13.78 26.45
N ILE A 273 -6.93 -12.63 25.82
CA ILE A 273 -6.05 -11.44 25.90
C ILE A 273 -6.46 -10.52 27.04
N GLN A 274 -7.73 -10.57 27.47
CA GLN A 274 -8.31 -9.73 28.53
C GLN A 274 -8.27 -8.22 28.22
N VAL A 275 -8.22 -7.87 26.94
CA VAL A 275 -8.25 -6.49 26.44
C VAL A 275 -9.43 -6.32 25.49
N ARG A 276 -10.12 -5.18 25.57
CA ARG A 276 -11.24 -4.84 24.70
C ARG A 276 -10.80 -3.88 23.61
N VAL A 277 -11.34 -4.07 22.40
CA VAL A 277 -11.22 -3.07 21.34
C VAL A 277 -12.28 -2.00 21.58
N PRO A 278 -11.91 -0.72 21.78
CA PRO A 278 -12.85 0.30 22.26
C PRO A 278 -13.83 0.79 21.18
N GLN A 279 -13.61 0.45 19.91
CA GLN A 279 -14.40 0.89 18.76
C GLN A 279 -14.88 -0.34 17.99
N LYS A 280 -16.00 -0.20 17.28
CA LYS A 280 -16.43 -1.24 16.33
C LYS A 280 -15.35 -1.47 15.26
N ILE A 281 -15.15 -2.72 14.90
CA ILE A 281 -14.15 -3.16 13.92
C ILE A 281 -14.82 -3.20 12.55
N ARG A 282 -14.22 -2.57 11.54
CA ARG A 282 -14.70 -2.67 10.15
C ARG A 282 -14.09 -3.89 9.48
N SER A 283 -14.91 -4.86 9.13
CA SER A 283 -14.47 -6.07 8.43
C SER A 283 -14.84 -5.96 6.95
N TYR A 284 -13.84 -5.91 6.07
CA TYR A 284 -14.05 -5.84 4.62
C TYR A 284 -13.82 -7.20 4.00
N LEU A 285 -14.89 -7.82 3.50
CA LEU A 285 -14.88 -9.11 2.82
C LEU A 285 -14.94 -8.89 1.31
N TYR A 286 -13.80 -9.04 0.64
CA TYR A 286 -13.69 -8.80 -0.79
C TYR A 286 -14.07 -10.05 -1.58
N PRO A 287 -14.90 -9.92 -2.64
CA PRO A 287 -15.39 -11.06 -3.40
C PRO A 287 -14.29 -11.81 -4.17
N ASN A 288 -13.22 -11.11 -4.58
CA ASN A 288 -12.09 -11.69 -5.30
C ASN A 288 -10.83 -10.81 -5.21
N SER A 289 -9.68 -11.39 -5.57
CA SER A 289 -8.36 -10.76 -5.50
C SER A 289 -8.22 -9.55 -6.43
N ILE A 290 -8.85 -9.55 -7.60
CA ILE A 290 -8.81 -8.44 -8.55
C ILE A 290 -9.51 -7.21 -7.96
N ARG A 291 -10.71 -7.38 -7.40
CA ARG A 291 -11.46 -6.30 -6.75
C ARG A 291 -10.73 -5.74 -5.53
N LYS A 292 -10.19 -6.62 -4.68
CA LYS A 292 -9.37 -6.20 -3.53
C LYS A 292 -8.13 -5.42 -3.97
N ALA A 293 -7.43 -5.89 -4.99
CA ALA A 293 -6.27 -5.19 -5.56
C ALA A 293 -6.65 -3.81 -6.09
N MET A 294 -7.77 -3.66 -6.80
CA MET A 294 -8.21 -2.38 -7.33
C MET A 294 -8.52 -1.36 -6.21
N LEU A 295 -9.18 -1.80 -5.13
CA LEU A 295 -9.61 -0.93 -4.03
C LEU A 295 -8.50 -0.63 -3.02
N THR A 296 -7.73 -1.63 -2.61
CA THR A 296 -6.79 -1.49 -1.49
C THR A 296 -5.35 -1.51 -1.94
N GLY A 297 -5.08 -2.14 -3.09
CA GLY A 297 -3.73 -2.43 -3.55
C GLY A 297 -3.06 -3.64 -2.95
N ALA A 298 -3.72 -4.30 -2.01
CA ALA A 298 -3.40 -5.65 -1.62
C ALA A 298 -4.23 -6.62 -2.48
N ARG A 299 -3.59 -7.48 -3.26
CA ARG A 299 -4.26 -8.47 -4.11
C ARG A 299 -4.58 -9.73 -3.32
N TYR A 300 -3.57 -10.37 -2.77
CA TYR A 300 -3.69 -11.61 -1.99
C TYR A 300 -3.42 -11.38 -0.51
N THR A 301 -2.56 -10.40 -0.19
CA THR A 301 -2.21 -10.04 1.18
C THR A 301 -3.45 -9.65 1.99
N ASN A 302 -3.85 -10.49 2.94
CA ASN A 302 -4.81 -10.14 3.99
C ASN A 302 -4.10 -9.33 5.06
N VAL A 303 -4.80 -8.33 5.62
CA VAL A 303 -4.14 -7.35 6.49
C VAL A 303 -5.12 -6.59 7.37
N ALA A 304 -4.69 -6.34 8.60
CA ALA A 304 -5.23 -5.36 9.52
C ALA A 304 -4.29 -4.13 9.60
N PRO A 305 -4.64 -2.96 9.04
CA PRO A 305 -3.81 -1.75 9.12
C PRO A 305 -3.89 -1.16 10.53
N VAL A 306 -3.04 -1.68 11.42
CA VAL A 306 -3.04 -1.38 12.85
C VAL A 306 -2.91 0.12 13.17
N TRP A 307 -2.26 0.88 12.29
CA TRP A 307 -1.98 2.30 12.47
C TRP A 307 -3.16 3.25 12.19
N LEU A 308 -4.18 2.79 11.47
CA LEU A 308 -5.34 3.63 11.19
C LEU A 308 -6.15 3.88 12.46
N LYS A 309 -6.84 5.03 12.53
CA LYS A 309 -7.64 5.40 13.70
C LYS A 309 -8.78 4.40 13.96
N GLN A 310 -9.50 4.03 12.91
CA GLN A 310 -10.58 3.03 12.95
C GLN A 310 -9.97 1.62 12.88
N PRO A 311 -10.27 0.71 13.83
CA PRO A 311 -9.91 -0.70 13.68
C PRO A 311 -10.58 -1.30 12.45
N GLN A 312 -9.82 -2.01 11.62
CA GLN A 312 -10.34 -2.65 10.41
C GLN A 312 -9.51 -3.86 9.98
N ILE A 313 -10.14 -4.77 9.25
CA ILE A 313 -9.52 -5.94 8.61
C ILE A 313 -9.92 -6.02 7.13
N HIS A 314 -9.00 -6.45 6.27
CA HIS A 314 -9.20 -6.57 4.82
C HIS A 314 -8.93 -8.00 4.34
N VAL A 315 -10.00 -8.75 4.11
CA VAL A 315 -9.94 -10.20 3.90
C VAL A 315 -10.54 -10.58 2.54
N LEU A 316 -9.85 -11.47 1.80
CA LEU A 316 -10.44 -12.14 0.66
C LEU A 316 -11.46 -13.18 1.13
N TRP A 317 -12.66 -13.15 0.55
CA TRP A 317 -13.71 -14.09 0.92
C TRP A 317 -13.28 -15.56 0.74
N SER A 318 -12.51 -15.86 -0.30
CA SER A 318 -12.00 -17.20 -0.58
C SER A 318 -11.07 -17.77 0.49
N SER A 319 -10.43 -16.93 1.31
CA SER A 319 -9.52 -17.33 2.38
C SER A 319 -10.06 -16.95 3.76
N TYR A 320 -11.35 -16.63 3.87
CA TYR A 320 -11.93 -16.05 5.08
C TYR A 320 -11.75 -16.94 6.32
N ASP A 321 -12.08 -18.23 6.20
CA ASP A 321 -12.03 -19.16 7.33
C ASP A 321 -10.61 -19.39 7.85
N GLU A 322 -9.60 -19.28 6.96
CA GLU A 322 -8.18 -19.47 7.29
C GLU A 322 -7.58 -18.23 7.98
N VAL A 323 -7.89 -17.02 7.48
CA VAL A 323 -7.14 -15.82 7.86
C VAL A 323 -7.89 -14.89 8.80
N MET A 324 -9.22 -14.98 8.92
CA MET A 324 -9.98 -14.01 9.72
C MET A 324 -9.53 -13.98 11.19
N PRO A 325 -9.34 -15.12 11.89
CA PRO A 325 -8.87 -15.10 13.27
C PRO A 325 -7.50 -14.44 13.42
N HIS A 326 -6.58 -14.71 12.48
CA HIS A 326 -5.25 -14.09 12.41
C HIS A 326 -5.34 -12.56 12.31
N GLU A 327 -6.11 -12.07 11.35
CA GLU A 327 -6.26 -10.62 11.13
C GLU A 327 -6.98 -9.93 12.29
N LEU A 328 -7.92 -10.63 12.92
CA LEU A 328 -8.60 -10.11 14.11
C LEU A 328 -7.64 -10.01 15.29
N ALA A 329 -6.72 -10.95 15.46
CA ALA A 329 -5.67 -10.86 16.48
C ALA A 329 -4.81 -9.59 16.27
N HIS A 330 -4.44 -9.26 15.03
CA HIS A 330 -3.77 -7.99 14.74
C HIS A 330 -4.59 -6.77 15.15
N VAL A 331 -5.92 -6.79 15.06
CA VAL A 331 -6.75 -5.69 15.55
C VAL A 331 -6.61 -5.51 17.07
N PHE A 332 -6.59 -6.59 17.85
CA PHE A 332 -6.40 -6.53 19.30
C PHE A 332 -5.00 -6.03 19.66
N SER A 333 -4.00 -6.40 18.88
CA SER A 333 -2.61 -6.01 19.11
C SER A 333 -2.38 -4.49 19.11
N ARG A 334 -3.28 -3.72 18.48
CA ARG A 334 -3.26 -2.25 18.43
C ARG A 334 -3.19 -1.60 19.81
N GLU A 335 -3.81 -2.25 20.81
CA GLU A 335 -3.84 -1.76 22.20
C GLU A 335 -2.48 -1.89 22.91
N PHE A 336 -1.56 -2.69 22.38
CA PHE A 336 -0.18 -2.82 22.86
C PHE A 336 0.84 -2.04 22.01
N GLY A 337 0.39 -1.40 20.93
CA GLY A 337 1.25 -0.65 20.02
C GLY A 337 1.77 0.67 20.62
N LEU A 338 2.71 1.30 19.92
CA LEU A 338 3.24 2.60 20.30
C LEU A 338 2.13 3.66 20.39
N PRO A 339 2.20 4.61 21.33
CA PRO A 339 1.25 5.71 21.41
C PRO A 339 1.11 6.42 20.05
N VAL A 340 -0.12 6.78 19.68
CA VAL A 340 -0.49 7.40 18.39
C VAL A 340 -0.42 6.44 17.20
N LEU A 341 0.69 5.72 17.02
CA LEU A 341 0.91 4.82 15.88
C LEU A 341 0.15 3.51 15.97
N ARG A 342 -0.20 3.02 17.18
CA ARG A 342 -0.90 1.74 17.41
C ARG A 342 -0.24 0.54 16.73
N ALA A 343 1.07 0.65 16.47
CA ALA A 343 1.88 -0.32 15.76
C ALA A 343 3.18 -0.57 16.54
N THR A 344 3.88 -1.65 16.22
CA THR A 344 5.21 -1.98 16.76
C THR A 344 6.23 -2.04 15.63
N PHE A 345 7.50 -1.76 15.94
CA PHE A 345 8.60 -1.95 15.00
C PHE A 345 9.03 -3.42 14.88
N SER A 346 8.58 -4.29 15.80
CA SER A 346 8.92 -5.71 15.79
C SER A 346 7.89 -6.50 14.98
N VAL A 347 8.18 -6.69 13.69
CA VAL A 347 7.35 -7.53 12.80
C VAL A 347 7.23 -8.95 13.35
N GLY A 348 8.32 -9.56 13.83
CA GLY A 348 8.26 -10.91 14.39
C GLY A 348 7.37 -11.04 15.63
N LEU A 349 7.28 -9.98 16.45
CA LEU A 349 6.41 -9.99 17.64
C LEU A 349 4.94 -9.86 17.26
N ILE A 350 4.61 -9.05 16.24
CA ILE A 350 3.21 -8.83 15.84
C ILE A 350 2.62 -10.06 15.12
N GLU A 351 3.40 -10.68 14.24
CA GLU A 351 3.03 -11.93 13.57
C GLU A 351 2.98 -13.09 14.58
N GLY A 352 4.01 -13.21 15.44
CA GLY A 352 4.04 -14.22 16.48
C GLY A 352 2.90 -14.08 17.50
N PHE A 353 2.47 -12.85 17.79
CA PHE A 353 1.28 -12.59 18.62
C PHE A 353 0.02 -13.15 17.96
N ALA A 354 -0.19 -12.90 16.67
CA ALA A 354 -1.36 -13.39 15.95
C ALA A 354 -1.39 -14.92 15.93
N VAL A 355 -0.27 -15.57 15.59
CA VAL A 355 -0.14 -17.04 15.61
C VAL A 355 -0.36 -17.63 17.01
N ALA A 356 0.05 -16.92 18.07
CA ALA A 356 -0.08 -17.44 19.44
C ALA A 356 -1.52 -17.43 19.96
N VAL A 357 -2.41 -16.59 19.41
CA VAL A 357 -3.78 -16.42 19.90
C VAL A 357 -4.84 -16.85 18.90
N GLU A 358 -4.46 -17.12 17.65
CA GLU A 358 -5.37 -17.71 16.67
C GLU A 358 -5.68 -19.17 17.01
N PRO A 359 -6.82 -19.70 16.55
CA PRO A 359 -7.18 -21.09 16.76
C PRO A 359 -6.12 -22.02 16.14
N PRO A 360 -5.83 -23.18 16.78
CA PRO A 360 -4.87 -24.14 16.23
C PRO A 360 -5.29 -24.63 14.84
N GLU A 361 -4.33 -24.75 13.93
CA GLU A 361 -4.54 -25.34 12.61
C GLU A 361 -4.71 -26.86 12.69
N GLY A 362 -5.52 -27.42 11.78
CA GLY A 362 -5.67 -28.87 11.58
C GLY A 362 -7.00 -29.44 12.03
N THR A 363 -7.16 -30.75 11.86
CA THR A 363 -8.30 -31.48 12.43
C THR A 363 -8.15 -31.50 13.95
N PRO A 364 -9.21 -31.16 14.72
CA PRO A 364 -9.16 -31.27 16.16
C PRO A 364 -8.71 -32.68 16.53
N ASP A 365 -7.82 -32.80 17.51
CA ASP A 365 -7.39 -34.11 17.95
C ASP A 365 -8.60 -34.90 18.53
N PRO A 366 -8.53 -36.23 18.67
CA PRO A 366 -9.65 -37.01 19.19
C PRO A 366 -10.17 -36.52 20.56
N HIS A 367 -9.31 -35.98 21.42
CA HIS A 367 -9.73 -35.38 22.70
C HIS A 367 -10.50 -34.08 22.50
N GLU A 368 -10.08 -33.24 21.58
CA GLU A 368 -10.79 -32.00 21.22
C GLU A 368 -12.14 -32.28 20.55
N GLN A 369 -12.21 -33.29 19.69
CA GLN A 369 -13.48 -33.74 19.10
C GLN A 369 -14.46 -34.23 20.18
N VAL A 370 -13.97 -35.01 21.14
CA VAL A 370 -14.75 -35.49 22.28
C VAL A 370 -15.16 -34.33 23.20
N ALA A 371 -14.26 -33.37 23.47
CA ALA A 371 -14.58 -32.18 24.24
C ALA A 371 -15.67 -31.33 23.56
N ALA A 372 -15.59 -31.17 22.23
CA ALA A 372 -16.61 -30.47 21.46
C ALA A 372 -17.98 -31.17 21.52
N ILE A 373 -18.00 -32.50 21.47
CA ILE A 373 -19.22 -33.31 21.62
C ILE A 373 -19.83 -33.12 23.02
N LEU A 374 -19.01 -32.99 24.05
CA LEU A 374 -19.46 -32.77 25.43
C LEU A 374 -19.98 -31.36 25.70
N LEU A 375 -19.78 -30.41 24.78
CA LEU A 375 -20.41 -29.09 24.86
C LEU A 375 -21.89 -29.11 24.45
N ASP A 376 -22.37 -30.17 23.78
CA ASP A 376 -23.80 -30.37 23.55
C ASP A 376 -24.46 -30.95 24.82
N PRO A 377 -25.39 -30.23 25.48
CA PRO A 377 -25.99 -30.67 26.73
C PRO A 377 -26.67 -32.04 26.63
N LYS A 378 -27.28 -32.35 25.48
CA LYS A 378 -27.94 -33.65 25.25
C LYS A 378 -26.92 -34.77 25.16
N THR A 379 -25.81 -34.54 24.47
CA THR A 379 -24.77 -35.56 24.32
C THR A 379 -23.94 -35.72 25.59
N ALA A 380 -23.70 -34.64 26.34
CA ALA A 380 -23.09 -34.69 27.67
C ALA A 380 -23.94 -35.49 28.66
N GLU A 381 -25.27 -35.26 28.66
CA GLU A 381 -26.21 -36.03 29.47
C GLU A 381 -26.26 -37.50 29.02
N TRP A 382 -26.22 -37.76 27.71
CA TRP A 382 -26.15 -39.11 27.17
C TRP A 382 -24.85 -39.83 27.57
N LEU A 383 -23.69 -39.15 27.56
CA LEU A 383 -22.39 -39.74 27.90
C LEU A 383 -22.19 -39.95 29.40
N GLY A 384 -22.91 -39.27 30.28
CA GLY A 384 -22.82 -39.48 31.73
C GLY A 384 -21.51 -38.96 32.36
N LYS A 385 -21.45 -38.92 33.70
CA LYS A 385 -20.38 -38.26 34.47
C LYS A 385 -19.00 -38.92 34.39
N ASP A 386 -18.92 -40.15 33.88
CA ASP A 386 -17.67 -40.90 33.76
C ASP A 386 -17.50 -41.40 32.33
N LEU A 387 -16.86 -40.56 31.52
CA LEU A 387 -16.79 -40.66 30.06
C LEU A 387 -16.20 -41.98 29.58
N ALA A 388 -15.11 -42.42 30.22
CA ALA A 388 -14.40 -43.64 29.85
C ALA A 388 -15.26 -44.89 30.10
N SER A 389 -15.85 -44.99 31.29
CA SER A 389 -16.72 -46.08 31.71
C SER A 389 -17.97 -46.17 30.84
N SER A 390 -18.59 -45.02 30.54
CA SER A 390 -19.83 -44.94 29.77
C SER A 390 -19.64 -45.21 28.28
N VAL A 391 -18.51 -44.81 27.70
CA VAL A 391 -18.15 -45.18 26.32
C VAL A 391 -17.86 -46.68 26.22
N ALA A 392 -17.11 -47.25 27.16
CA ALA A 392 -16.82 -48.68 27.21
C ALA A 392 -18.11 -49.53 27.28
N ASP A 393 -19.01 -49.21 28.21
CA ASP A 393 -20.30 -49.90 28.40
C ASP A 393 -21.17 -49.90 27.13
N LYS A 394 -21.10 -48.82 26.34
CA LYS A 394 -21.90 -48.65 25.12
C LYS A 394 -21.29 -49.32 23.90
N ILE A 395 -19.96 -49.31 23.77
CA ILE A 395 -19.25 -50.11 22.76
C ILE A 395 -19.57 -51.59 22.99
N GLU A 396 -19.54 -52.03 24.25
CA GLU A 396 -19.89 -53.39 24.62
C GLU A 396 -21.32 -53.70 24.16
N ARG A 397 -22.33 -52.89 24.56
CA ARG A 397 -23.73 -53.10 24.15
C ARG A 397 -23.98 -53.05 22.64
N ALA A 398 -23.21 -52.27 21.87
CA ALA A 398 -23.33 -52.22 20.41
C ALA A 398 -22.77 -53.49 19.74
N SER A 399 -21.71 -54.08 20.31
CA SER A 399 -21.10 -55.31 19.78
C SER A 399 -21.97 -56.56 19.94
N TRP A 400 -22.96 -56.54 20.84
CA TRP A 400 -23.89 -57.65 21.10
C TRP A 400 -25.19 -57.61 20.27
N ARG A 401 -25.35 -56.65 19.35
CA ARG A 401 -26.52 -56.55 18.45
C ARG A 401 -26.21 -56.83 16.97
N GLY A 402 -25.03 -57.38 16.68
CA GLY A 402 -24.65 -57.89 15.37
C GLY A 402 -25.02 -59.36 15.19
#